data_AF-A0A428BSE4-F1
#
_entry.id   AF-A0A428BSE4-F1
#
_cell.length_a   1.000
_cell.length_b   1.000
_cell.length_c   1.000
_cell.angle_alpha   90.00
_cell.angle_beta   90.00
_cell.angle_gamma   90.00
#
_symmetry.space_group_name_H-M   'P 1'
#
loop_
_entity.id
_entity.type
_entity.pdbx_description
1 polymer ?
#
loop_
_entity_poly.entity_id
_entity_poly.type
_entity_poly.pdbx_seq_one_letter_code
_entity_poly.pdbx_strand_id
1 'polypeptide(L)'
;MLEKIKQIFMRKSDKSEFSSSSLPRNRFADLDFERVLKFGTRRLVNEEGRYAEDGKITELEFPEDFAEFEFLVGFKTEEEEQFQQLLARLNSIDNAIQSCLESEMQQPIPQFAKDLGYTQKRWERTFYFHPWVLSFEENPPNLRYVADYVNDEFTVYFAKKHGRWQAYWDADCQKVIEES
;
A
#
# COMPACT_ATOMS: atom_id res chain seq x y z
N MET A 1 17.51 1.27 -8.65
CA MET A 1 16.30 1.97 -9.15
C MET A 1 15.36 2.36 -8.00
N LEU A 2 15.20 1.50 -6.98
CA LEU A 2 14.43 1.75 -5.74
C LEU A 2 14.79 3.03 -4.96
N GLU A 3 16.07 3.43 -4.84
CA GLU A 3 16.44 4.64 -4.08
C GLU A 3 16.00 5.96 -4.72
N LYS A 4 15.87 6.02 -6.06
CA LYS A 4 15.41 7.22 -6.75
C LYS A 4 13.89 7.42 -6.66
N ILE A 5 13.13 6.35 -6.43
CA ILE A 5 11.66 6.39 -6.33
C ILE A 5 11.22 6.95 -4.97
N LYS A 6 12.00 6.74 -3.90
CA LYS A 6 11.73 7.35 -2.58
C LYS A 6 11.60 8.89 -2.61
N GLN A 7 12.19 9.57 -3.60
CA GLN A 7 12.08 11.04 -3.75
C GLN A 7 10.84 11.51 -4.52
N ILE A 8 10.12 10.63 -5.22
CA ILE A 8 9.01 10.99 -6.12
C ILE A 8 7.68 11.18 -5.36
N PHE A 9 7.56 10.63 -4.15
CA PHE A 9 6.36 10.72 -3.29
C PHE A 9 5.94 12.13 -2.86
N MET A 10 6.68 13.18 -3.22
CA MET A 10 6.19 14.54 -3.05
C MET A 10 5.31 15.02 -4.21
N ARG A 11 4.26 14.28 -4.57
CA ARG A 11 3.12 14.93 -5.25
C ARG A 11 2.24 15.55 -4.17
N LYS A 12 2.10 16.87 -4.24
CA LYS A 12 1.44 17.71 -3.25
C LYS A 12 -0.02 17.27 -3.10
N SER A 13 -0.34 16.47 -2.08
CA SER A 13 -1.65 16.57 -1.45
C SER A 13 -1.83 18.05 -1.07
N ASP A 14 -2.85 18.71 -1.61
CA ASP A 14 -3.09 20.13 -1.32
C ASP A 14 -3.07 20.35 0.19
N LYS A 15 -2.15 21.22 0.62
CA LYS A 15 -1.66 21.36 2.00
C LYS A 15 -2.67 21.95 2.99
N SER A 16 -3.98 21.83 2.76
CA SER A 16 -5.01 22.51 3.55
C SER A 16 -6.00 21.64 4.31
N GLU A 17 -6.03 20.31 4.11
CA GLU A 17 -7.12 19.48 4.69
C GLU A 17 -6.71 18.33 5.62
N PHE A 18 -5.48 18.29 6.15
CA PHE A 18 -5.21 17.48 7.35
C PHE A 18 -5.79 18.16 8.61
N SER A 19 -7.09 18.49 8.57
CA SER A 19 -7.87 19.02 9.69
C SER A 19 -8.82 17.97 10.28
N SER A 20 -8.88 16.76 9.71
CA SER A 20 -9.61 15.65 10.32
C SER A 20 -8.72 14.88 11.27
N SER A 21 -9.21 14.63 12.48
CA SER A 21 -8.65 13.72 13.48
C SER A 21 -8.63 12.24 13.05
N SER A 22 -8.75 11.96 11.75
CA SER A 22 -8.91 10.64 11.17
C SER A 22 -8.03 10.51 9.92
N LEU A 23 -7.42 9.35 9.78
CA LEU A 23 -6.67 8.94 8.61
C LEU A 23 -7.63 8.64 7.44
N PRO A 24 -7.13 8.63 6.18
CA PRO A 24 -7.96 8.40 5.00
C PRO A 24 -8.72 7.07 5.06
N ARG A 25 -9.91 7.03 4.46
CA ARG A 25 -10.75 5.84 4.37
C ARG A 25 -11.16 5.59 2.93
N ASN A 26 -11.36 4.31 2.58
CA ASN A 26 -11.85 3.90 1.27
C ASN A 26 -11.00 4.41 0.09
N ARG A 27 -9.67 4.44 0.25
CA ARG A 27 -8.73 4.99 -0.74
C ARG A 27 -8.75 4.32 -2.10
N PHE A 28 -9.30 3.10 -2.17
CA PHE A 28 -9.42 2.34 -3.40
C PHE A 28 -10.86 2.32 -3.95
N ALA A 29 -11.83 3.02 -3.34
CA ALA A 29 -13.25 2.92 -3.70
C ALA A 29 -13.58 3.53 -5.07
N ASP A 30 -12.90 4.61 -5.44
CA ASP A 30 -13.10 5.28 -6.73
C ASP A 30 -12.17 4.74 -7.82
N LEU A 31 -11.35 3.73 -7.49
CA LEU A 31 -10.42 3.12 -8.44
C LEU A 31 -11.15 2.07 -9.28
N ASP A 32 -11.28 2.36 -10.57
CA ASP A 32 -11.83 1.43 -11.57
C ASP A 32 -10.76 0.40 -11.96
N PHE A 33 -10.54 -0.56 -11.06
CA PHE A 33 -9.60 -1.66 -11.29
C PHE A 33 -9.97 -2.51 -12.50
N GLU A 34 -11.27 -2.66 -12.82
CA GLU A 34 -11.69 -3.42 -14.00
C GLU A 34 -11.22 -2.72 -15.28
N ARG A 35 -11.40 -1.40 -15.36
CA ARG A 35 -10.90 -0.60 -16.48
C ARG A 35 -9.38 -0.62 -16.55
N VAL A 36 -8.66 -0.52 -15.44
CA VAL A 36 -7.19 -0.56 -15.48
C VAL A 36 -6.67 -1.94 -15.81
N LEU A 37 -7.29 -3.00 -15.29
CA LEU A 37 -7.01 -4.34 -15.74
C LEU A 37 -7.25 -4.46 -17.24
N LYS A 38 -8.31 -3.89 -17.79
CA LYS A 38 -8.58 -4.00 -19.23
C LYS A 38 -7.64 -3.18 -20.11
N PHE A 39 -7.38 -1.93 -19.74
CA PHE A 39 -6.75 -0.93 -20.61
C PHE A 39 -5.42 -0.37 -20.10
N GLY A 40 -5.00 -0.74 -18.88
CA GLY A 40 -3.75 -0.30 -18.29
C GLY A 40 -2.54 -0.74 -19.09
N THR A 41 -1.49 0.06 -19.01
CA THR A 41 -0.20 -0.26 -19.62
C THR A 41 0.38 -1.46 -18.90
N ARG A 42 0.61 -2.53 -19.66
CA ARG A 42 1.23 -3.76 -19.17
C ARG A 42 2.65 -3.82 -19.65
N ARG A 43 3.56 -4.18 -18.75
CA ARG A 43 4.94 -4.45 -19.08
C ARG A 43 5.28 -5.87 -18.67
N LEU A 44 5.74 -6.67 -19.62
CA LEU A 44 6.33 -7.97 -19.33
C LEU A 44 7.76 -7.76 -18.84
N VAL A 45 8.06 -8.32 -17.68
CA VAL A 45 9.40 -8.26 -17.08
C VAL A 45 9.91 -9.65 -16.71
N ASN A 46 11.23 -9.78 -16.65
CA ASN A 46 11.91 -10.95 -16.12
C ASN A 46 11.96 -10.90 -14.59
N GLU A 47 12.48 -11.95 -13.95
CA GLU A 47 12.62 -12.06 -12.49
C GLU A 47 13.53 -10.97 -11.87
N GLU A 48 14.28 -10.21 -12.68
CA GLU A 48 15.10 -9.07 -12.24
C GLU A 48 14.36 -7.72 -12.37
N GLY A 49 13.07 -7.73 -12.74
CA GLY A 49 12.27 -6.51 -12.98
C GLY A 49 12.66 -5.74 -14.25
N ARG A 50 13.34 -6.40 -15.20
CA ARG A 50 13.73 -5.79 -16.48
C ARG A 50 12.76 -6.18 -17.57
N TYR A 51 12.47 -5.25 -18.48
CA TYR A 51 11.65 -5.53 -19.66
C TYR A 51 12.19 -6.75 -20.41
N ALA A 52 11.28 -7.68 -20.69
CA ALA A 52 11.54 -8.87 -21.49
C ALA A 52 10.29 -9.20 -22.29
N GLU A 53 10.42 -9.40 -23.61
CA GLU A 53 9.28 -9.75 -24.47
C GLU A 53 8.64 -11.10 -24.09
N ASP A 54 9.42 -12.01 -23.51
CA ASP A 54 9.03 -13.32 -22.99
C ASP A 54 8.93 -13.35 -21.44
N GLY A 55 8.84 -12.17 -20.82
CA GLY A 55 8.71 -12.02 -19.38
C GLY A 55 7.49 -12.77 -18.82
N LYS A 56 7.67 -13.41 -17.67
CA LYS A 56 6.61 -14.18 -16.98
C LYS A 56 5.83 -13.36 -15.96
N ILE A 57 6.33 -12.16 -15.67
CA ILE A 57 5.74 -11.23 -14.73
C ILE A 57 5.10 -10.10 -15.52
N THR A 58 3.87 -9.78 -15.18
CA THR A 58 3.17 -8.60 -15.68
C THR A 58 3.21 -7.52 -14.60
N GLU A 59 3.94 -6.44 -14.88
CA GLU A 59 3.82 -5.18 -14.15
C GLU A 59 2.68 -4.37 -14.77
N LEU A 60 1.72 -3.97 -13.93
CA LEU A 60 0.63 -3.07 -14.30
C LEU A 60 0.91 -1.71 -13.67
N GLU A 61 1.25 -0.75 -14.52
CA GLU A 61 1.44 0.64 -14.11
C GLU A 61 0.11 1.38 -14.21
N PHE A 62 -0.27 2.04 -13.12
CA PHE A 62 -1.47 2.84 -13.07
C PHE A 62 -1.18 4.25 -13.61
N PRO A 63 -2.08 4.85 -14.41
CA PRO A 63 -1.91 6.23 -14.85
C PRO A 63 -1.66 7.19 -13.69
N GLU A 64 -0.89 8.27 -13.92
CA GLU A 64 -0.56 9.27 -12.88
C GLU A 64 -1.81 9.95 -12.27
N ASP A 65 -2.93 9.94 -12.99
CA ASP A 65 -4.23 10.49 -12.56
C ASP A 65 -5.20 9.41 -12.05
N PHE A 66 -4.72 8.16 -11.88
CA PHE A 66 -5.56 7.04 -11.46
C PHE A 66 -5.93 7.11 -9.99
N ALA A 67 -4.99 7.53 -9.13
CA ALA A 67 -5.16 7.61 -7.69
C ALA A 67 -4.49 8.88 -7.15
N GLU A 68 -4.82 9.24 -5.91
CA GLU A 68 -4.15 10.32 -5.19
C GLU A 68 -2.64 10.04 -4.99
N PHE A 69 -2.24 8.77 -5.05
CA PHE A 69 -0.89 8.27 -4.81
C PHE A 69 -0.40 7.36 -5.96
N GLU A 70 0.92 7.24 -6.10
CA GLU A 70 1.53 6.28 -7.02
C GLU A 70 1.33 4.85 -6.48
N PHE A 71 0.63 4.02 -7.25
CA PHE A 71 0.35 2.63 -6.90
C PHE A 71 0.83 1.72 -8.03
N LEU A 72 1.63 0.72 -7.69
CA LEU A 72 2.18 -0.27 -8.62
C LEU A 72 1.68 -1.66 -8.25
N VAL A 73 1.41 -2.47 -9.26
CA VAL A 73 1.06 -3.88 -9.07
C VAL A 73 1.94 -4.76 -9.96
N GLY A 74 2.53 -5.79 -9.37
CA GLY A 74 3.16 -6.89 -10.10
C GLY A 74 2.45 -8.22 -9.84
N PHE A 75 2.15 -8.97 -10.89
CA PHE A 75 1.59 -10.33 -10.78
C PHE A 75 2.06 -11.23 -11.91
N LYS A 76 2.13 -12.55 -11.65
CA LYS A 76 2.37 -13.53 -12.69
C LYS A 76 1.16 -13.59 -13.62
N THR A 77 1.38 -13.70 -14.92
CA THR A 77 0.32 -13.63 -15.94
C THR A 77 -0.83 -14.62 -15.67
N GLU A 78 -0.52 -15.81 -15.18
CA GLU A 78 -1.49 -16.86 -14.84
C GLU A 78 -2.28 -16.64 -13.52
N GLU A 79 -1.96 -15.60 -12.75
CA GLU A 79 -2.55 -15.32 -11.43
C GLU A 79 -3.54 -14.15 -11.41
N GLU A 80 -3.93 -13.61 -12.58
CA GLU A 80 -4.79 -12.43 -12.69
C GLU A 80 -6.15 -12.58 -11.95
N GLU A 81 -6.77 -13.76 -11.98
CA GLU A 81 -8.02 -14.01 -11.24
C GLU A 81 -7.81 -13.90 -9.72
N GLN A 82 -6.68 -14.41 -9.22
CA GLN A 82 -6.35 -14.33 -7.80
C GLN A 82 -6.08 -12.89 -7.37
N PHE A 83 -5.47 -12.11 -8.25
CA PHE A 83 -5.24 -10.68 -8.09
C PHE A 83 -6.57 -9.91 -7.99
N GLN A 84 -7.52 -10.14 -8.91
CA GLN A 84 -8.85 -9.53 -8.88
C GLN A 84 -9.58 -9.79 -7.55
N GLN A 85 -9.49 -11.01 -7.02
CA GLN A 85 -10.09 -11.37 -5.74
C GLN A 85 -9.50 -10.57 -4.56
N LEU A 86 -8.20 -10.26 -4.58
CA LEU A 86 -7.57 -9.47 -3.52
C LEU A 86 -7.89 -7.98 -3.66
N LEU A 87 -7.91 -7.45 -4.89
CA LEU A 87 -8.27 -6.05 -5.15
C LEU A 87 -9.61 -5.67 -4.54
N ALA A 88 -10.62 -6.55 -4.66
CA ALA A 88 -11.94 -6.36 -4.07
C ALA A 88 -11.92 -6.22 -2.52
N ARG A 89 -10.83 -6.61 -1.86
CA ARG A 89 -10.66 -6.52 -0.41
C ARG A 89 -9.80 -5.34 0.05
N LEU A 90 -9.09 -4.68 -0.86
CA LEU A 90 -8.10 -3.66 -0.47
C LEU A 90 -8.69 -2.55 0.39
N ASN A 91 -9.90 -2.06 0.11
CA ASN A 91 -10.54 -1.05 0.96
C ASN A 91 -10.77 -1.53 2.40
N SER A 92 -11.25 -2.76 2.57
CA SER A 92 -11.53 -3.32 3.89
C SER A 92 -10.24 -3.48 4.70
N ILE A 93 -9.20 -4.02 4.05
CA ILE A 93 -7.87 -4.21 4.65
C ILE A 93 -7.23 -2.86 4.98
N ASP A 94 -7.27 -1.90 4.05
CA ASP A 94 -6.73 -0.57 4.24
C ASP A 94 -7.43 0.16 5.38
N ASN A 95 -8.76 0.08 5.44
CA ASN A 95 -9.50 0.64 6.56
C ASN A 95 -9.11 -0.01 7.89
N ALA A 96 -8.89 -1.33 7.95
CA ALA A 96 -8.41 -1.97 9.18
C ALA A 96 -7.04 -1.41 9.60
N ILE A 97 -6.10 -1.29 8.66
CA ILE A 97 -4.76 -0.75 8.89
C ILE A 97 -4.82 0.69 9.38
N GLN A 98 -5.59 1.55 8.70
CA GLN A 98 -5.75 2.96 9.09
C GLN A 98 -6.39 3.08 10.48
N SER A 99 -7.29 2.18 10.88
CA SER A 99 -7.83 2.15 12.26
C SER A 99 -6.79 1.77 13.30
N CYS A 100 -5.90 0.82 13.00
CA CYS A 100 -4.78 0.49 13.87
C CYS A 100 -3.82 1.68 14.03
N LEU A 101 -3.44 2.30 12.92
CA LEU A 101 -2.57 3.48 12.91
C LEU A 101 -3.20 4.66 13.66
N GLU A 102 -4.51 4.90 13.51
CA GLU A 102 -5.23 5.90 14.30
C GLU A 102 -5.16 5.59 15.80
N SER A 103 -5.35 4.33 16.20
CA SER A 103 -5.27 3.94 17.61
C SER A 103 -3.88 4.18 18.21
N GLU A 104 -2.83 3.89 17.45
CA GLU A 104 -1.44 4.16 17.82
C GLU A 104 -1.14 5.66 17.87
N MET A 105 -1.65 6.42 16.90
CA MET A 105 -1.52 7.87 16.83
C MET A 105 -2.11 8.57 18.06
N GLN A 106 -3.22 8.05 18.61
CA GLN A 106 -3.85 8.58 19.83
C GLN A 106 -3.11 8.22 21.12
N GLN A 107 -2.10 7.34 21.07
CA GLN A 107 -1.29 7.04 22.25
C GLN A 107 -0.41 8.26 22.63
N PRO A 108 -0.03 8.40 23.92
CA PRO A 108 0.88 9.46 24.32
C PRO A 108 2.19 9.44 23.54
N ILE A 109 2.65 10.61 23.08
CA ILE A 109 3.92 10.74 22.35
C ILE A 109 5.05 10.07 23.17
N PRO A 110 5.77 9.09 22.59
CA PRO A 110 6.88 8.42 23.27
C PRO A 110 7.98 9.41 23.69
N GLN A 111 8.72 9.06 24.76
CA GLN A 111 9.75 9.97 25.30
C GLN A 111 10.84 10.29 24.26
N PHE A 112 11.30 9.31 23.48
CA PHE A 112 12.30 9.54 22.44
C PHE A 112 11.85 10.60 21.41
N ALA A 113 10.56 10.60 21.02
CA ALA A 113 10.03 11.56 20.07
C ALA A 113 9.91 12.96 20.72
N LYS A 114 9.56 13.02 22.01
CA LYS A 114 9.60 14.27 22.79
C LYS A 114 11.02 14.83 22.88
N ASP A 115 12.02 14.00 23.11
CA ASP A 115 13.43 14.39 23.17
C ASP A 115 13.93 14.95 21.82
N LEU A 116 13.34 14.47 20.71
CA LEU A 116 13.54 15.01 19.36
C LEU A 116 12.69 16.25 19.04
N GLY A 117 11.95 16.78 20.01
CA GLY A 117 11.13 17.99 19.87
C GLY A 117 9.85 17.79 19.06
N TYR A 118 9.28 16.58 19.03
CA TYR A 118 8.02 16.33 18.32
C TYR A 118 6.86 17.03 19.04
N THR A 119 6.14 17.85 18.30
CA THR A 119 4.82 18.35 18.69
C THR A 119 3.77 17.30 18.36
N GLN A 120 2.57 17.40 18.95
CA GLN A 120 1.43 16.53 18.61
C GLN A 120 1.17 16.49 17.10
N LYS A 121 1.14 17.65 16.44
CA LYS A 121 0.96 17.75 14.99
C LYS A 121 2.07 17.07 14.18
N ARG A 122 3.31 17.07 14.69
CA ARG A 122 4.43 16.37 14.04
C ARG A 122 4.34 14.86 14.27
N TRP A 123 3.87 14.44 15.43
CA TRP A 123 3.60 13.04 15.77
C TRP A 123 2.49 12.47 14.88
N GLU A 124 1.35 13.14 14.76
CA GLU A 124 0.24 12.70 13.89
C GLU A 124 0.69 12.47 12.44
N ARG A 125 1.58 13.33 11.94
CA ARG A 125 2.15 13.19 10.58
C ARG A 125 2.97 11.93 10.36
N THR A 126 3.48 11.27 11.40
CA THR A 126 4.24 10.02 11.23
C THR A 126 3.35 8.83 10.89
N PHE A 127 2.02 8.97 11.03
CA PHE A 127 1.04 7.90 10.78
C PHE A 127 0.37 7.98 9.41
N TYR A 128 0.76 8.95 8.57
CA TYR A 128 0.25 9.05 7.20
C TYR A 128 1.11 8.18 6.29
N PHE A 129 0.57 7.00 5.99
CA PHE A 129 1.15 6.01 5.10
C PHE A 129 0.26 5.76 3.89
N HIS A 130 0.84 5.73 2.69
CA HIS A 130 0.14 5.38 1.46
C HIS A 130 0.57 4.02 0.91
N PRO A 131 -0.37 3.24 0.35
CA PRO A 131 -0.06 1.99 -0.31
C PRO A 131 0.77 2.29 -1.56
N TRP A 132 1.81 1.50 -1.79
CA TRP A 132 2.78 1.76 -2.84
C TRP A 132 2.89 0.61 -3.85
N VAL A 133 3.32 -0.57 -3.39
CA VAL A 133 3.55 -1.73 -4.27
C VAL A 133 2.77 -2.90 -3.75
N LEU A 134 1.89 -3.45 -4.59
CA LEU A 134 1.22 -4.74 -4.38
C LEU A 134 1.92 -5.80 -5.25
N SER A 135 2.67 -6.69 -4.62
CA SER A 135 3.43 -7.75 -5.30
C SER A 135 2.80 -9.13 -5.07
N PHE A 136 2.45 -9.81 -6.16
CA PHE A 136 2.07 -11.22 -6.20
C PHE A 136 3.24 -12.14 -6.59
N GLU A 137 4.38 -11.55 -6.97
CA GLU A 137 5.58 -12.30 -7.25
C GLU A 137 6.23 -12.84 -5.98
N GLU A 138 6.11 -12.07 -4.90
CA GLU A 138 6.58 -12.47 -3.58
C GLU A 138 5.67 -13.54 -2.99
N ASN A 139 6.26 -14.42 -2.18
CA ASN A 139 5.55 -15.49 -1.50
C ASN A 139 5.83 -15.41 0.00
N PRO A 140 4.85 -14.99 0.83
CA PRO A 140 3.47 -14.63 0.45
C PRO A 140 3.37 -13.28 -0.30
N PRO A 141 2.32 -13.09 -1.15
CA PRO A 141 2.03 -11.80 -1.75
C PRO A 141 1.94 -10.70 -0.71
N ASN A 142 2.26 -9.45 -1.07
CA ASN A 142 2.27 -8.36 -0.09
C ASN A 142 1.97 -6.98 -0.66
N LEU A 143 1.61 -6.07 0.24
CA LEU A 143 1.38 -4.66 0.00
C LEU A 143 2.30 -3.83 0.89
N ARG A 144 3.14 -3.02 0.27
CA ARG A 144 4.01 -2.07 0.95
C ARG A 144 3.31 -0.73 1.17
N TYR A 145 3.55 -0.16 2.34
CA TYR A 145 3.08 1.15 2.76
C TYR A 145 4.28 2.06 3.06
N VAL A 146 4.25 3.29 2.55
CA VAL A 146 5.35 4.26 2.72
C VAL A 146 4.81 5.52 3.37
N ALA A 147 5.56 6.05 4.34
CA ALA A 147 5.17 7.29 5.03
C ALA A 147 5.47 8.55 4.21
N ASP A 148 4.60 9.55 4.31
CA ASP A 148 4.75 10.82 3.58
C ASP A 148 5.80 11.75 4.18
N TYR A 149 5.95 11.71 5.51
CA TYR A 149 6.68 12.75 6.27
C TYR A 149 7.93 12.25 6.97
N VAL A 150 8.12 10.94 7.02
CA VAL A 150 9.25 10.28 7.67
C VAL A 150 9.78 9.19 6.75
N ASN A 151 11.07 8.85 6.88
CA ASN A 151 11.65 7.73 6.15
C ASN A 151 11.28 6.42 6.87
N ASP A 152 10.01 6.04 6.76
CA ASP A 152 9.44 4.84 7.37
C ASP A 152 8.56 4.11 6.36
N GLU A 153 8.47 2.80 6.52
CA GLU A 153 7.67 1.91 5.68
C GLU A 153 7.31 0.63 6.44
N PHE A 154 6.17 0.03 6.09
CA PHE A 154 5.79 -1.30 6.56
C PHE A 154 5.20 -2.14 5.44
N THR A 155 5.10 -3.44 5.66
CA THR A 155 4.61 -4.40 4.67
C THR A 155 3.51 -5.26 5.29
N VAL A 156 2.44 -5.46 4.54
CA VAL A 156 1.32 -6.34 4.88
C VAL A 156 1.33 -7.52 3.94
N TYR A 157 1.21 -8.73 4.48
CA TYR A 157 1.30 -9.98 3.73
C TYR A 157 -0.08 -10.61 3.57
N PHE A 158 -0.27 -11.37 2.49
CA PHE A 158 -1.55 -11.98 2.14
C PHE A 158 -1.45 -13.49 1.99
N ALA A 159 -2.41 -14.20 2.59
CA ALA A 159 -2.54 -15.63 2.38
C ALA A 159 -4.02 -16.01 2.24
N LYS A 160 -4.28 -17.08 1.47
CA LYS A 160 -5.62 -17.67 1.39
C LYS A 160 -5.83 -18.66 2.54
N LYS A 161 -6.87 -18.41 3.35
CA LYS A 161 -7.34 -19.33 4.39
C LYS A 161 -8.79 -19.71 4.10
N HIS A 162 -9.07 -21.00 3.93
CA HIS A 162 -10.39 -21.52 3.53
C HIS A 162 -10.94 -20.85 2.25
N GLY A 163 -10.07 -20.62 1.26
CA GLY A 163 -10.44 -20.00 -0.01
C GLY A 163 -10.69 -18.48 0.04
N ARG A 164 -10.48 -17.83 1.19
CA ARG A 164 -10.61 -16.37 1.35
C ARG A 164 -9.25 -15.74 1.61
N TRP A 165 -8.98 -14.63 0.95
CA TRP A 165 -7.82 -13.80 1.26
C TRP A 165 -7.89 -13.27 2.69
N GLN A 166 -6.78 -13.31 3.40
CA GLN A 166 -6.59 -12.68 4.71
C GLN A 166 -5.28 -11.89 4.67
N ALA A 167 -5.25 -10.77 5.39
CA ALA A 167 -4.08 -9.92 5.52
C ALA A 167 -3.40 -10.15 6.88
N TYR A 168 -2.08 -10.03 6.91
CA TYR A 168 -1.24 -10.33 8.06
C TYR A 168 -0.17 -9.26 8.24
N TRP A 169 0.17 -9.01 9.49
CA TRP A 169 1.24 -8.09 9.88
C TRP A 169 2.64 -8.67 9.73
N ASP A 170 2.77 -9.98 9.50
CA ASP A 170 4.04 -10.70 9.41
C ASP A 170 4.09 -11.68 8.23
N ALA A 171 5.32 -11.93 7.74
CA ALA A 171 5.57 -12.81 6.60
C ALA A 171 5.25 -14.28 6.88
N ASP A 172 5.31 -14.71 8.15
CA ASP A 172 4.94 -16.07 8.55
C ASP A 172 3.42 -16.29 8.58
N CYS A 173 2.63 -15.23 8.31
CA CYS A 173 1.17 -15.22 8.29
C CYS A 173 0.57 -15.71 9.62
N GLN A 174 1.10 -15.25 10.75
CA GLN A 174 0.65 -15.66 12.09
C GLN A 174 -0.25 -14.62 12.77
N LYS A 175 -0.01 -13.33 12.52
CA LYS A 175 -0.68 -12.18 13.14
C LYS A 175 -1.63 -11.53 12.14
N VAL A 176 -2.88 -11.97 12.18
CA VAL A 176 -3.96 -11.51 11.30
C VAL A 176 -4.27 -10.02 11.52
N ILE A 177 -4.60 -9.31 10.45
CA ILE A 177 -5.24 -7.99 10.48
C ILE A 177 -6.74 -8.19 10.63
N GLU A 178 -7.31 -7.72 11.74
CA GLU A 178 -8.75 -7.80 12.00
C GLU A 178 -9.49 -6.69 11.25
N GLU A 179 -10.36 -7.08 10.32
CA GLU A 179 -11.17 -6.17 9.54
C GLU A 179 -12.52 -5.95 10.25
N SER A 180 -12.95 -4.69 10.38
CA SER A 180 -14.21 -4.29 11.05
C SER A 180 -15.47 -4.57 10.25
#